data_AF-A0AAD7H8T9-F1
#
_entry.id   AF-A0AAD7H8T9-F1
#
_cell.length_a   1.000
_cell.length_b   1.000
_cell.length_c   1.000
_cell.angle_alpha   90.00
_cell.angle_beta   90.00
_cell.angle_gamma   90.00
#
_symmetry.space_group_name_H-M   'P 1'
#
loop_
_entity.id
_entity.type
_entity.pdbx_description
1 polymer ?
#
loop_
_entity_poly.entity_id
_entity_poly.type
_entity_poly.pdbx_seq_one_letter_code
_entity_poly.pdbx_strand_id
1 'polypeptide(L)'
;VTSVYQKELNAYLYIPWNSCHSLDAKRAWIKGELIRYVRICSKECDFAMIQTDFMVRLRERGYPGRWVQNVFNEIKYTVERPNALKPSARKNADEGPELHVLKLTHNPVWDDLDLSPIWRELEETWSDLGTGYPNFRFMASFKKPPALGDRLNTNN
;
A
#
# COMPACT_ATOMS: atom_id res chain seq x y z
N VAL A 1 23.21 -8.53 15.55
CA VAL A 1 23.43 -7.91 14.21
C VAL A 1 22.59 -8.69 13.22
N THR A 2 21.75 -8.03 12.43
CA THR A 2 20.85 -8.66 11.46
C THR A 2 21.19 -8.24 10.03
N SER A 3 21.10 -9.17 9.09
CA SER A 3 21.26 -8.95 7.64
C SER A 3 20.12 -9.64 6.88
N VAL A 4 19.96 -9.32 5.60
CA VAL A 4 18.88 -9.88 4.78
C VAL A 4 19.23 -11.32 4.40
N TYR A 5 18.49 -12.29 4.94
CA TYR A 5 18.61 -13.68 4.51
C TYR A 5 18.03 -13.87 3.10
N GLN A 6 18.77 -14.59 2.26
CA GLN A 6 18.41 -14.91 0.88
C GLN A 6 18.36 -16.42 0.70
N LYS A 7 17.21 -16.94 0.27
CA LYS A 7 17.10 -18.36 -0.09
C LYS A 7 17.91 -18.61 -1.36
N GLU A 8 18.73 -19.66 -1.34
CA GLU A 8 19.57 -20.06 -2.47
C GLU A 8 18.74 -20.30 -3.75
N LEU A 9 17.58 -20.94 -3.60
CA LEU A 9 16.67 -21.26 -4.69
C LEU A 9 15.69 -20.13 -5.06
N ASN A 10 15.91 -18.90 -4.59
CA ASN A 10 15.04 -17.79 -4.94
C ASN A 10 15.30 -17.36 -6.39
N ALA A 11 14.28 -17.46 -7.24
CA ALA A 11 14.34 -17.03 -8.64
C ALA A 11 14.29 -15.51 -8.83
N TYR A 12 14.02 -14.73 -7.77
CA TYR A 12 13.94 -13.27 -7.81
C TYR A 12 13.06 -12.74 -8.97
N LEU A 13 11.80 -13.21 -9.01
CA LEU A 13 10.81 -12.89 -10.05
C LEU A 13 10.32 -11.43 -9.96
N TYR A 14 11.24 -10.48 -10.07
CA TYR A 14 10.94 -9.06 -10.10
C TYR A 14 10.15 -8.69 -11.35
N ILE A 15 9.43 -7.57 -11.25
CA ILE A 15 8.67 -6.98 -12.36
C ILE A 15 9.61 -6.69 -13.53
N PRO A 16 9.38 -7.21 -14.75
CA PRO A 16 10.14 -6.83 -15.95
C PRO A 16 10.04 -5.36 -16.30
N TRP A 17 11.10 -4.77 -16.89
CA TRP A 17 11.04 -3.40 -17.39
C TRP A 17 9.95 -3.21 -18.46
N ASN A 18 9.84 -4.16 -19.40
CA ASN A 18 8.88 -4.18 -20.50
C ASN A 18 7.45 -4.60 -20.10
N SER A 19 7.16 -4.75 -18.81
CA SER A 19 5.80 -4.99 -18.32
C SER A 19 4.91 -3.75 -18.45
N CYS A 20 3.59 -3.94 -18.53
CA CYS A 20 2.59 -2.86 -18.65
C CYS A 20 2.35 -2.06 -17.35
N HIS A 21 3.23 -2.14 -16.35
CA HIS A 21 3.14 -1.32 -15.15
C HIS A 21 3.62 0.11 -15.41
N SER A 22 2.98 1.10 -14.77
CA SER A 22 3.43 2.49 -14.84
C SER A 22 4.84 2.66 -14.27
N LEU A 23 5.53 3.72 -14.70
CA LEU A 23 6.86 4.06 -14.15
C LEU A 23 6.79 4.34 -12.65
N ASP A 24 5.68 4.93 -12.17
CA ASP A 24 5.46 5.18 -10.75
C ASP A 24 5.31 3.90 -9.95
N ALA A 25 4.57 2.91 -10.47
CA ALA A 25 4.47 1.60 -9.84
C ALA A 25 5.84 0.92 -9.77
N LYS A 26 6.61 0.97 -10.88
CA LYS A 26 7.98 0.45 -10.96
C LYS A 26 8.90 1.12 -9.93
N ARG A 27 8.83 2.44 -9.81
CA ARG A 27 9.62 3.21 -8.83
C ARG A 27 9.21 2.90 -7.40
N ALA A 28 7.90 2.85 -7.13
CA ALA A 28 7.37 2.64 -5.79
C ALA A 28 7.76 1.28 -5.20
N TRP A 29 7.69 0.19 -5.99
CA TRP A 29 8.06 -1.13 -5.48
C TRP A 29 9.55 -1.23 -5.18
N ILE A 30 10.42 -0.67 -6.04
CA ILE A 30 11.88 -0.67 -5.83
C ILE A 30 12.20 0.09 -4.54
N LYS A 31 11.59 1.26 -4.34
CA LYS A 31 11.76 2.04 -3.11
C LYS A 31 11.29 1.27 -1.87
N GLY A 32 10.12 0.64 -1.95
CA GLY A 32 9.59 -0.18 -0.86
C GLY A 32 10.56 -1.29 -0.47
N GLU A 33 11.17 -1.93 -1.46
CA GLU A 33 12.15 -3.00 -1.24
C GLU A 33 13.47 -2.48 -0.64
N LEU A 34 13.96 -1.32 -1.10
CA LEU A 34 15.13 -0.67 -0.49
C LEU A 34 14.87 -0.30 0.97
N ILE A 35 13.70 0.27 1.29
CA ILE A 35 13.31 0.56 2.68
C ILE A 35 13.20 -0.72 3.50
N ARG A 36 12.70 -1.81 2.92
CA ARG A 36 12.69 -3.13 3.58
C ARG A 36 14.10 -3.59 3.94
N TYR A 37 15.07 -3.43 3.05
CA TYR A 37 16.48 -3.74 3.34
C TYR A 37 17.04 -2.84 4.45
N VAL A 38 16.76 -1.54 4.43
CA VAL A 38 17.17 -0.59 5.49
C VAL A 38 16.63 -1.05 6.87
N ARG A 39 15.39 -1.54 6.94
CA ARG A 39 14.78 -2.04 8.18
C ARG A 39 15.48 -3.30 8.70
N ILE A 40 15.79 -4.24 7.81
CA ILE A 40 16.32 -5.55 8.19
C ILE A 40 17.81 -5.47 8.53
N CYS A 41 18.60 -4.76 7.74
CA CYS A 41 20.04 -4.64 7.95
C CYS A 41 20.29 -3.80 9.21
N SER A 42 21.09 -4.32 10.14
CA SER A 42 21.52 -3.58 11.33
C SER A 42 22.66 -2.60 11.02
N LYS A 43 23.48 -2.92 10.02
CA LYS A 43 24.67 -2.16 9.61
C LYS A 43 24.50 -1.65 8.17
N GLU A 44 25.11 -0.51 7.90
CA GLU A 44 25.11 0.10 6.56
C GLU A 44 25.87 -0.76 5.54
N CYS A 45 26.95 -1.44 5.95
CA CYS A 45 27.70 -2.36 5.09
C CYS A 45 26.81 -3.50 4.55
N ASP A 46 26.00 -4.10 5.41
CA ASP A 46 25.10 -5.20 5.04
C ASP A 46 24.02 -4.70 4.07
N PHE A 47 23.53 -3.47 4.26
CA PHE A 47 22.62 -2.79 3.35
C PHE A 47 23.27 -2.53 1.98
N ALA A 48 24.52 -2.06 1.94
CA ALA A 48 25.23 -1.79 0.70
C ALA A 48 25.46 -3.07 -0.13
N MET A 49 25.76 -4.20 0.53
CA MET A 49 25.89 -5.50 -0.14
C MET A 49 24.58 -5.93 -0.82
N ILE A 50 23.48 -5.99 -0.06
CA ILE A 50 22.17 -6.40 -0.61
C ILE A 50 21.65 -5.41 -1.68
N GLN A 51 21.95 -4.11 -1.53
CA GLN A 51 21.61 -3.09 -2.51
C GLN A 51 22.33 -3.34 -3.83
N THR A 52 23.61 -3.73 -3.78
CA THR A 52 24.40 -4.05 -4.98
C THR A 52 23.82 -5.25 -5.71
N ASP A 53 23.53 -6.35 -5.00
CA ASP A 53 22.90 -7.53 -5.58
C ASP A 53 21.54 -7.21 -6.21
N PHE A 54 20.74 -6.37 -5.53
CA PHE A 54 19.45 -5.96 -6.04
C PHE A 54 19.57 -5.14 -7.33
N MET A 55 20.56 -4.24 -7.42
CA MET A 55 20.84 -3.48 -8.63
C MET A 55 21.20 -4.40 -9.81
N VAL A 56 22.03 -5.42 -9.58
CA VAL A 56 22.41 -6.41 -10.61
C VAL A 56 21.16 -7.12 -11.13
N ARG A 57 20.31 -7.65 -10.25
CA ARG A 57 19.08 -8.36 -10.64
C ARG A 57 18.09 -7.47 -11.38
N LEU A 58 17.99 -6.18 -11.03
CA LEU A 58 17.17 -5.23 -11.79
C LEU A 58 17.72 -5.01 -13.20
N ARG A 59 19.04 -4.93 -13.38
CA ARG A 59 19.65 -4.83 -14.71
C ARG A 59 19.39 -6.09 -15.53
N GLU A 60 19.50 -7.28 -14.95
CA GLU A 60 19.15 -8.55 -15.59
C GLU A 60 17.67 -8.60 -16.00
N ARG A 61 16.79 -7.92 -15.26
CA ARG A 61 15.37 -7.76 -15.60
C ARG A 61 15.08 -6.66 -16.65
N GLY A 62 16.12 -6.04 -17.20
CA GLY A 62 16.05 -5.08 -18.30
C GLY A 62 15.83 -3.63 -17.89
N TYR A 63 16.00 -3.27 -16.62
CA TYR A 63 15.81 -1.88 -16.21
C TYR A 63 16.94 -0.97 -16.70
N PRO A 64 16.63 0.25 -17.20
CA PRO A 64 17.65 1.21 -17.62
C PRO A 64 18.53 1.65 -16.45
N GLY A 65 19.86 1.50 -16.59
CA GLY A 65 20.81 1.75 -15.50
C GLY A 65 20.72 3.16 -14.91
N ARG A 66 20.59 4.20 -15.76
CA ARG A 66 20.43 5.59 -15.30
C ARG A 66 19.15 5.79 -14.49
N TRP A 67 18.06 5.14 -14.92
CA TRP A 67 16.77 5.23 -14.23
C TRP A 67 16.84 4.55 -12.85
N VAL A 68 17.42 3.34 -12.77
CA VAL A 68 17.61 2.63 -11.51
C VAL A 68 18.51 3.42 -10.56
N GLN A 69 19.62 3.96 -11.05
CA GLN A 69 20.53 4.77 -10.23
C GLN A 69 19.82 5.98 -9.63
N ASN A 70 18.97 6.67 -10.42
CA ASN A 70 18.19 7.79 -9.94
C ASN A 70 17.29 7.37 -8.78
N VAL A 71 16.57 6.25 -8.90
CA VAL A 71 15.70 5.72 -7.83
C VAL A 71 16.49 5.33 -6.58
N PHE A 72 17.66 4.70 -6.75
CA PHE A 72 18.52 4.28 -5.64
C PHE A 72 19.09 5.47 -4.87
N ASN A 73 19.45 6.56 -5.57
CA ASN A 73 19.96 7.78 -4.95
C ASN A 73 18.92 8.48 -4.04
N GLU A 74 17.63 8.18 -4.21
CA GLU A 74 16.57 8.71 -3.35
C GLU A 74 16.57 8.08 -1.96
N ILE A 75 17.20 6.91 -1.78
CA ILE A 75 17.19 6.14 -0.53
C ILE A 75 18.60 6.11 0.06
N LYS A 76 18.78 6.78 1.21
CA LYS A 76 20.05 6.79 1.96
C LYS A 76 19.86 6.10 3.30
N TYR A 77 20.72 5.13 3.61
CA TYR A 77 20.60 4.32 4.82
C TYR A 77 20.54 5.17 6.10
N THR A 78 21.45 6.12 6.25
CA THR A 78 21.56 6.99 7.43
C THR A 78 20.32 7.86 7.67
N VAL A 79 19.65 8.27 6.59
CA VAL A 79 18.44 9.10 6.64
C VAL A 79 17.19 8.24 6.88
N GLU A 80 17.08 7.12 6.17
CA GLU A 80 15.88 6.29 6.18
C GLU A 80 15.79 5.40 7.42
N ARG A 81 16.91 4.91 7.96
CA ARG A 81 16.90 4.00 9.12
C ARG A 81 16.11 4.52 10.32
N PRO A 82 16.34 5.74 10.84
CA PRO A 82 15.57 6.23 11.98
C PRO A 82 14.07 6.33 11.64
N ASN A 83 13.70 6.67 10.41
CA ASN A 83 12.30 6.76 10.00
C ASN A 83 11.66 5.38 9.81
N ALA A 84 12.40 4.44 9.25
CA ALA A 84 11.91 3.11 8.94
C ALA A 84 11.70 2.25 10.19
N LEU A 85 12.42 2.55 11.29
CA LEU A 85 12.29 1.90 12.59
C LEU A 85 11.34 2.61 13.56
N LYS A 86 10.90 3.83 13.25
CA LYS A 86 9.87 4.50 14.06
C LYS A 86 8.62 3.62 14.08
N PRO A 87 8.17 3.16 15.26
CA PRO A 87 6.88 2.53 15.34
C PRO A 87 5.85 3.56 14.87
N SER A 88 5.04 3.18 13.88
CA SER A 88 3.86 3.98 13.58
C SER A 88 3.02 3.97 14.85
N ALA A 89 2.81 5.16 15.43
CA ALA A 89 1.80 5.30 16.47
C ALA A 89 0.51 4.80 15.87
N ARG A 90 0.03 3.64 16.35
CA ARG A 90 -1.36 3.27 16.13
C ARG A 90 -2.13 4.44 16.72
N LYS A 91 -2.80 5.22 15.87
CA LYS A 91 -3.80 6.14 16.40
C LYS A 91 -4.73 5.25 17.20
N ASN A 92 -4.84 5.48 18.51
CA ASN A 92 -5.84 4.80 19.30
C ASN A 92 -7.16 5.03 18.58
N ALA A 93 -7.90 3.96 18.28
CA ALA A 93 -9.15 4.06 17.53
C ALA A 93 -10.14 5.04 18.20
N ASP A 94 -9.97 5.27 19.51
CA ASP A 94 -10.77 6.16 20.34
C ASP A 94 -10.52 7.67 20.17
N GLU A 95 -9.40 8.10 19.57
CA GLU A 95 -9.06 9.54 19.48
C GLU A 95 -9.39 10.17 18.11
N GLY A 96 -9.88 9.38 17.16
CA GLY A 96 -10.33 9.86 15.85
C GLY A 96 -11.85 9.90 15.74
N PRO A 97 -12.41 10.68 14.77
CA PRO A 97 -13.83 10.55 14.44
C PRO A 97 -14.15 9.10 14.10
N GLU A 98 -15.19 8.54 14.71
CA GLU A 98 -15.60 7.16 14.46
C GLU A 98 -15.95 7.02 12.97
N LEU A 99 -15.20 6.17 12.26
CA LEU A 99 -15.37 5.97 10.82
C LEU A 99 -16.44 4.91 10.58
N HIS A 100 -17.63 5.35 10.17
CA HIS A 100 -18.72 4.46 9.77
C HIS A 100 -18.63 4.17 8.28
N VAL A 101 -18.44 2.88 7.95
CA VAL A 101 -18.27 2.43 6.57
C VAL A 101 -19.52 1.69 6.10
N LEU A 102 -20.25 2.26 5.15
CA LEU A 102 -21.34 1.57 4.46
C LEU A 102 -20.76 0.63 3.40
N LYS A 103 -21.08 -0.65 3.49
CA LYS A 103 -20.69 -1.66 2.51
C LYS A 103 -21.73 -1.72 1.39
N LEU A 104 -21.39 -1.18 0.23
CA LEU A 104 -22.26 -1.15 -0.95
C LEU A 104 -21.72 -2.07 -2.05
N THR A 105 -22.57 -2.44 -3.00
CA THR A 105 -22.12 -3.09 -4.24
C THR A 105 -21.79 -2.02 -5.27
N HIS A 106 -20.64 -2.12 -5.93
CA HIS A 106 -20.26 -1.18 -6.97
C HIS A 106 -21.28 -1.17 -8.12
N ASN A 107 -21.72 0.02 -8.49
CA ASN A 107 -22.58 0.34 -9.63
C ASN A 107 -21.98 1.62 -10.27
N PRO A 108 -21.77 1.68 -11.59
CA PRO A 108 -21.25 2.88 -12.27
C PRO A 108 -21.98 4.18 -11.92
N VAL A 109 -23.27 4.10 -11.56
CA VAL A 109 -24.05 5.26 -11.11
C VAL A 109 -23.43 5.95 -9.88
N TRP A 110 -22.66 5.23 -9.05
CA TRP A 110 -22.00 5.81 -7.87
C TRP A 110 -20.88 6.79 -8.23
N ASP A 111 -20.30 6.71 -9.43
CA ASP A 111 -19.22 7.60 -9.86
C ASP A 111 -19.75 9.02 -10.17
N ASP A 112 -21.01 9.11 -10.58
CA ASP A 112 -21.70 10.36 -10.91
C ASP A 112 -22.55 10.91 -9.77
N LEU A 113 -22.71 10.16 -8.67
CA LEU A 113 -23.57 10.52 -7.55
C LEU A 113 -22.77 11.20 -6.43
N ASP A 114 -23.16 12.42 -6.08
CA ASP A 114 -22.68 13.06 -4.86
C ASP A 114 -23.36 12.42 -3.64
N LEU A 115 -22.56 11.72 -2.82
CA LEU A 115 -23.02 11.08 -1.59
C LEU A 115 -23.06 12.03 -0.39
N SER A 116 -22.54 13.26 -0.52
CA SER A 116 -22.52 14.26 0.56
C SER A 116 -23.88 14.55 1.19
N PRO A 117 -24.99 14.65 0.42
CA PRO A 117 -26.32 14.84 1.00
C PRO A 117 -26.76 13.66 1.87
N ILE A 118 -26.39 12.43 1.48
CA ILE A 118 -26.71 11.21 2.23
C ILE A 118 -25.93 11.19 3.55
N TRP A 119 -24.65 11.59 3.53
CA TRP A 119 -23.83 11.68 4.73
C TRP A 119 -24.37 12.69 5.74
N ARG A 120 -24.83 13.85 5.26
CA ARG A 120 -25.45 14.87 6.11
C ARG A 120 -26.74 14.37 6.76
N GLU A 121 -27.64 13.78 5.97
CA GLU A 121 -28.92 13.26 6.49
C GLU A 121 -28.70 12.17 7.54
N LEU A 122 -27.73 11.28 7.30
CA LEU A 122 -27.37 10.25 8.27
C LEU A 122 -26.83 10.85 9.57
N GLU A 123 -25.98 11.88 9.49
CA GLU A 123 -25.45 12.58 10.67
C GLU A 123 -26.57 13.25 11.49
N GLU A 124 -27.50 13.93 10.82
CA GLU A 124 -28.67 14.57 11.44
C GLU A 124 -29.56 13.53 12.13
N THR A 125 -29.93 12.46 11.41
CA THR A 125 -30.81 11.39 11.94
C THR A 125 -30.18 10.66 13.14
N TRP A 126 -28.87 10.40 13.09
CA TRP A 126 -28.18 9.72 14.20
C TRP A 126 -28.10 10.59 15.45
N SER A 127 -27.91 11.89 15.25
CA SER A 127 -27.89 12.89 16.32
C SER A 127 -29.26 12.97 17.01
N ASP A 128 -30.33 13.02 16.22
CA ASP A 128 -31.71 13.09 16.73
C ASP A 128 -32.11 11.84 17.53
N LEU A 129 -31.65 10.66 17.12
CA LEU A 129 -31.93 9.40 17.80
C LEU A 129 -31.11 9.20 19.08
N GLY A 130 -30.14 10.09 19.38
CA GLY A 130 -29.27 9.98 20.56
C GLY A 130 -28.42 8.71 20.58
N THR A 131 -28.27 8.04 19.43
CA THR A 131 -27.50 6.81 19.28
C THR A 131 -26.04 7.09 18.89
N GLY A 132 -25.62 8.35 19.02
CA GLY A 132 -24.45 8.88 18.36
C GLY A 132 -23.54 9.75 19.23
N TYR A 133 -22.24 9.75 18.89
CA TYR A 133 -21.23 10.62 19.48
C TYR A 133 -20.90 11.79 18.55
N PRO A 134 -20.43 12.93 19.06
CA PRO A 134 -19.99 14.02 18.20
C PRO A 134 -18.82 13.56 17.30
N ASN A 135 -18.78 14.07 16.06
CA ASN A 135 -17.70 13.90 15.08
C ASN A 135 -17.74 12.59 14.27
N PHE A 136 -18.82 12.36 13.52
CA PHE A 136 -18.93 11.22 12.62
C PHE A 136 -18.16 11.42 11.31
N ARG A 137 -17.57 10.34 10.80
CA ARG A 137 -17.12 10.29 9.41
C ARG A 137 -17.78 9.11 8.70
N PHE A 138 -18.63 9.40 7.73
CA PHE A 138 -19.24 8.38 6.88
C PHE A 138 -18.42 8.17 5.60
N MET A 139 -18.29 6.91 5.18
CA MET A 139 -17.70 6.55 3.89
C MET A 139 -18.42 5.35 3.27
N ALA A 140 -18.51 5.33 1.95
CA ALA A 140 -18.89 4.14 1.20
C ALA A 140 -17.67 3.28 0.88
N SER A 141 -17.80 1.97 1.06
CA SER A 141 -16.85 0.97 0.59
C SER A 141 -17.57 0.05 -0.38
N PHE A 142 -17.07 0.01 -1.62
CA PHE A 142 -17.70 -0.76 -2.67
C PHE A 142 -17.07 -2.14 -2.81
N LYS A 143 -17.90 -3.16 -2.74
CA LYS A 143 -17.54 -4.53 -3.13
C LYS A 143 -17.76 -4.68 -4.65
N LYS A 144 -16.89 -5.44 -5.30
CA LYS A 144 -17.08 -5.87 -6.69
C LYS A 144 -18.43 -6.62 -6.81
N PRO A 145 -19.26 -6.31 -7.83
CA PRO A 145 -20.48 -7.07 -8.07
C PRO A 145 -20.15 -8.54 -8.35
N PRO A 146 -20.94 -9.49 -7.84
CA PRO A 146 -20.73 -10.91 -8.14
C PRO A 146 -20.84 -11.13 -9.65
N ALA A 147 -19.91 -11.90 -10.21
CA ALA A 147 -19.99 -12.29 -11.60
C ALA A 147 -21.20 -13.23 -11.80
N LEU A 148 -21.69 -13.33 -13.03
CA LEU A 148 -22.78 -14.26 -13.36
C LEU A 148 -22.43 -15.69 -12.92
N GLY A 149 -21.18 -16.12 -13.13
CA GLY A 149 -20.69 -17.42 -12.67
C GLY A 149 -20.73 -17.61 -11.15
N ASP A 150 -20.44 -16.56 -10.37
CA ASP A 150 -20.53 -16.61 -8.91
C ASP A 150 -21.97 -16.85 -8.44
N ARG A 151 -22.97 -16.29 -9.17
CA ARG A 151 -24.40 -16.45 -8.86
C ARG A 151 -24.98 -17.79 -9.32
N LEU A 152 -24.40 -18.38 -10.36
CA LEU A 152 -24.83 -19.69 -10.88
C LEU A 152 -24.23 -20.85 -10.05
N ASN A 153 -23.07 -20.64 -9.43
CA ASN A 153 -22.37 -21.65 -8.64
C ASN A 153 -22.80 -21.70 -7.15
N THR A 154 -23.80 -20.94 -6.71
CA THR A 154 -24.28 -20.98 -5.32
C THR A 154 -25.12 -22.22 -4.96
N ASN A 155 -25.36 -23.12 -5.92
CA ASN A 155 -26.21 -24.32 -5.76
C ASN A 155 -25.46 -25.67 -5.84
N ASN A 156 -24.13 -25.68 -5.67
CA ASN A 156 -23.32 -26.90 -5.46
C ASN A 156 -22.55 -26.80 -4.15
#